data_AF-A0A7C5YYP8-F1
#
_entry.id   AF-A0A7C5YYP8-F1
#
_cell.length_a   1.000
_cell.length_b   1.000
_cell.length_c   1.000
_cell.angle_alpha   90.00
_cell.angle_beta   90.00
_cell.angle_gamma   90.00
#
_symmetry.space_group_name_H-M   'P 1'
#
loop_
_entity.id
_entity.type
_entity.pdbx_description
1 polymer ?
#
loop_
_entity_poly.entity_id
_entity_poly.type
_entity_poly.pdbx_seq_one_letter_code
_entity_poly.pdbx_strand_id
1 'polypeptide(L)' 'MARLRYGKIAKPQAGSCDLFVRYFKSRPDIGFRKLLLDIAFEPRNPFKPWEPRKLKKGFVAVVLFLLIACAWLGYFSLAG' A
#
# COMPACT_ATOMS: atom_id res chain seq x y z
N MET A 1 54.92 -10.37 -0.85
CA MET A 1 54.12 -10.57 -2.08
C MET A 1 52.65 -10.65 -1.71
N ALA A 2 51.89 -9.56 -1.88
CA ALA A 2 50.45 -9.54 -1.58
C ALA A 2 49.66 -9.39 -2.89
N ARG A 3 48.86 -10.40 -3.24
CA ARG A 3 48.00 -10.38 -4.43
C ARG A 3 46.54 -10.31 -3.97
N LEU A 4 46.07 -9.11 -3.68
CA LEU A 4 44.65 -8.88 -3.38
C LEU A 4 43.85 -9.01 -4.68
N ARG A 5 43.20 -10.17 -4.86
CA ARG A 5 42.23 -10.37 -5.94
C ARG A 5 40.99 -9.54 -5.61
N TYR A 6 40.90 -8.34 -6.16
CA TYR A 6 39.64 -7.62 -6.23
C TYR A 6 38.71 -8.36 -7.19
N GLY A 7 37.92 -9.29 -6.64
CA GLY A 7 36.79 -9.88 -7.34
C GLY A 7 35.78 -8.78 -7.64
N LYS A 8 35.68 -8.38 -8.91
CA LYS A 8 34.56 -7.58 -9.41
C LYS A 8 33.29 -8.40 -9.20
N ILE A 9 32.54 -8.10 -8.14
CA ILE A 9 31.18 -8.61 -7.98
C ILE A 9 30.34 -7.83 -9.00
N ALA A 10 30.23 -8.37 -10.22
CA ALA A 10 29.27 -7.88 -11.19
C ALA A 10 27.88 -8.12 -10.61
N LYS A 11 27.27 -7.09 -10.00
CA LYS A 11 25.86 -7.15 -9.65
C LYS A 11 25.10 -7.30 -10.96
N PRO A 12 24.25 -8.33 -11.13
CA PRO A 12 23.37 -8.40 -12.29
C PRO A 12 22.59 -7.09 -12.32
N GLN A 13 22.56 -6.42 -13.48
CA GLN A 13 21.74 -5.24 -13.70
C GLN A 13 20.28 -5.68 -13.59
N ALA A 14 19.77 -5.67 -12.35
CA ALA A 14 18.38 -5.82 -12.05
C ALA A 14 17.64 -4.75 -12.86
N GLY A 15 16.72 -5.18 -13.74
CA GLY A 15 15.92 -4.26 -14.53
C GLY A 15 15.27 -3.20 -13.62
N SER A 16 15.00 -2.02 -14.16
CA SER A 16 14.44 -0.89 -13.40
C SER A 16 13.24 -1.29 -12.52
N CYS A 17 12.38 -2.18 -13.01
CA CYS A 17 11.26 -2.76 -12.25
C CYS A 17 11.69 -3.52 -10.98
N ASP A 18 12.76 -4.33 -11.02
CA ASP A 18 13.24 -5.09 -9.87
C ASP A 18 13.83 -4.16 -8.78
N LEU A 19 14.43 -3.03 -9.19
CA LEU A 19 14.87 -1.99 -8.25
C LEU A 19 13.68 -1.35 -7.52
N PHE A 20 12.59 -1.03 -8.23
CA PHE A 20 11.38 -0.51 -7.61
C PHE A 20 10.75 -1.52 -6.66
N VAL A 21 10.63 -2.79 -7.06
CA VAL A 21 10.05 -3.84 -6.20
C VAL A 21 10.88 -4.03 -4.93
N ARG A 22 12.21 -4.06 -5.04
CA ARG A 22 13.10 -4.15 -3.87
C ARG A 22 13.00 -2.91 -2.98
N TYR A 23 12.91 -1.72 -3.57
CA TYR A 23 12.75 -0.47 -2.83
C TYR A 23 11.43 -0.46 -2.04
N PHE A 24 10.30 -0.77 -2.67
CA PHE A 24 9.01 -0.85 -1.98
C PHE A 24 8.95 -1.98 -0.94
N LYS A 25 9.56 -3.14 -1.21
CA LYS A 25 9.70 -4.21 -0.20
C LYS A 25 10.50 -3.78 1.03
N SER A 26 11.54 -2.97 0.84
CA SER A 26 12.38 -2.47 1.94
C SER A 26 11.68 -1.43 2.83
N ARG A 27 10.58 -0.84 2.33
CA ARG A 27 9.81 0.23 2.98
C ARG A 27 8.40 -0.26 3.33
N PRO A 28 8.23 -1.07 4.39
CA PRO A 28 6.90 -1.48 4.85
C PRO A 28 6.05 -0.29 5.32
N ASP A 29 6.67 0.87 5.52
CA ASP A 29 6.04 2.16 5.76
C ASP A 29 5.38 2.78 4.51
N ILE A 30 5.74 2.34 3.31
CA ILE A 30 5.20 2.77 2.01
C ILE A 30 4.52 1.56 1.38
N GLY A 31 3.21 1.44 1.60
CA GLY A 31 2.46 0.30 1.09
C GLY A 31 0.99 0.63 0.90
N PHE A 32 0.37 -0.04 -0.06
CA PHE A 32 -1.05 0.12 -0.39
C PHE A 32 -1.95 -0.03 0.84
N ARG A 33 -1.63 -0.99 1.72
CA ARG A 33 -2.35 -1.18 2.97
C ARG A 33 -2.29 0.04 3.89
N LYS A 34 -1.13 0.68 4.03
CA LYS A 34 -0.98 1.86 4.90
C LYS A 34 -1.65 3.08 4.28
N LEU A 35 -1.57 3.23 2.96
CA LEU A 35 -2.33 4.24 2.21
C LEU A 35 -3.84 4.07 2.39
N LEU A 36 -4.36 2.84 2.28
CA LEU A 36 -5.77 2.55 2.55
C LEU A 36 -6.16 2.89 4.00
N LEU A 37 -5.31 2.55 4.97
CA LEU A 37 -5.56 2.88 6.37
C LEU A 37 -5.53 4.40 6.63
N ASP A 38 -4.64 5.15 5.97
CA ASP A 38 -4.58 6.62 6.10
C ASP A 38 -5.76 7.33 5.40
N ILE A 39 -6.34 6.69 4.38
CA ILE A 39 -7.60 7.13 3.76
C ILE A 39 -8.78 6.79 4.69
N ALA A 40 -8.81 5.59 5.25
CA ALA A 40 -9.92 5.09 6.06
C ALA A 40 -10.01 5.73 7.45
N PHE A 41 -8.87 5.97 8.09
CA PHE A 41 -8.78 6.44 9.47
C PHE A 41 -8.26 7.88 9.55
N GLU A 42 -8.71 8.60 10.57
CA GLU A 42 -8.12 9.90 10.91
C GLU A 42 -6.64 9.76 11.30
N PRO A 43 -5.82 10.80 11.06
CA PRO A 43 -4.42 10.80 11.47
C PRO A 43 -4.31 10.58 12.98
N ARG A 44 -3.31 9.80 13.39
CA ARG A 44 -3.11 9.48 14.82
C ARG A 44 -2.76 10.76 15.57
N ASN A 45 -3.49 11.02 16.67
CA ASN A 45 -3.17 12.14 17.55
C ASN A 45 -1.85 11.86 18.30
N PRO A 46 -0.80 12.68 18.12
CA PRO A 46 0.49 12.46 18.80
C PRO A 46 0.43 12.68 20.31
N PHE A 47 -0.56 13.43 20.81
CA PHE A 47 -0.70 13.75 22.23
C PHE A 47 -1.49 12.69 23.02
N LYS A 48 -2.18 11.79 22.30
CA LYS A 48 -2.99 10.72 22.91
C LYS A 48 -2.82 9.42 22.13
N PRO A 49 -1.65 8.76 22.24
CA PRO A 49 -1.36 7.55 21.48
C PRO A 49 -2.24 6.35 21.85
N TRP A 50 -2.87 6.35 23.03
CA TRP A 50 -3.73 5.27 23.53
C TRP A 50 -5.16 5.32 23.00
N GLU A 51 -5.62 6.44 22.41
CA GLU A 51 -6.99 6.52 21.89
C GLU A 51 -7.12 5.73 20.57
N PRO A 52 -8.19 4.93 20.39
CA PRO A 52 -8.45 4.22 19.15
C PRO A 52 -8.72 5.21 18.01
N ARG A 53 -8.19 4.92 16.82
CA ARG A 53 -8.40 5.76 15.63
C ARG A 53 -9.86 5.69 15.18
N LYS A 54 -10.46 6.84 14.92
CA LYS A 54 -11.81 6.94 14.35
C LYS A 54 -11.76 6.77 12.83
N LEU A 55 -12.78 6.10 12.30
CA LEU A 55 -13.00 6.03 10.85
C LEU A 55 -13.48 7.38 10.34
N LYS A 56 -12.99 7.81 9.18
CA LYS A 56 -13.47 9.01 8.51
C LYS A 56 -14.90 8.77 8.03
N LYS A 57 -15.83 9.68 8.35
CA LYS A 57 -17.22 9.61 7.88
C LYS A 57 -17.31 9.50 6.36
N GLY A 58 -16.43 10.23 5.64
CA GLY A 58 -16.35 10.18 4.18
C GLY A 58 -15.93 8.81 3.64
N PHE A 59 -15.07 8.08 4.35
CA PHE A 59 -14.66 6.73 3.94
C PHE A 59 -15.85 5.76 3.98
N VAL A 60 -16.67 5.81 5.03
CA VAL A 60 -17.88 4.99 5.14
C VAL A 60 -18.84 5.26 3.99
N ALA A 61 -19.01 6.53 3.60
CA ALA A 61 -19.86 6.90 2.46
C ALA A 61 -19.35 6.34 1.13
N VAL A 62 -18.04 6.40 0.88
CA VAL A 62 -17.42 5.84 -0.34
C VAL A 62 -17.60 4.32 -0.39
N VAL A 63 -17.38 3.62 0.74
CA VAL A 63 -17.58 2.17 0.81
C VAL A 63 -19.04 1.80 0.55
N LEU A 64 -19.98 2.52 1.16
CA LEU A 64 -21.41 2.28 0.93
C LEU A 64 -21.80 2.50 -0.53
N PHE A 65 -21.31 3.59 -1.13
CA PHE A 65 -21.54 3.88 -2.54
C PHE A 65 -20.98 2.80 -3.45
N LEU A 66 -19.77 2.31 -3.17
CA LEU A 66 -19.14 1.21 -3.91
C LEU A 66 -19.97 -0.08 -3.82
N LEU A 67 -20.48 -0.43 -2.64
CA LEU A 67 -21.35 -1.60 -2.46
C LEU A 67 -22.65 -1.47 -3.26
N ILE A 68 -23.28 -0.30 -3.25
CA ILE A 68 -24.48 -0.02 -4.06
C ILE A 68 -24.16 -0.16 -5.56
N ALA A 69 -23.04 0.39 -6.01
CA ALA A 69 -22.61 0.27 -7.40
C ALA A 69 -22.34 -1.19 -7.80
N CYS A 70 -21.69 -1.98 -6.93
CA CYS A 70 -21.48 -3.40 -7.15
C CYS A 70 -22.81 -4.19 -7.20
N ALA A 71 -23.76 -3.88 -6.31
CA ALA A 71 -25.07 -4.51 -6.32
C ALA A 71 -25.86 -4.16 -7.58
N TRP A 72 -25.80 -2.90 -8.01
CA TRP A 72 -26.42 -2.43 -9.25
C TRP A 72 -25.84 -3.12 -10.47
N LEU A 73 -24.51 -3.12 -10.60
CA LEU A 73 -23.82 -3.79 -11.70
C LEU A 73 -24.05 -5.30 -11.69
N GLY A 74 -24.02 -5.93 -10.51
CA GLY A 74 -24.33 -7.34 -10.35
C GLY A 74 -25.74 -7.68 -10.81
N TYR A 75 -26.74 -6.87 -10.40
CA TYR A 75 -28.11 -7.01 -10.85
C TYR A 75 -28.23 -6.90 -12.38
N PHE A 76 -27.65 -5.87 -12.99
CA PHE A 76 -27.66 -5.70 -14.46
C PHE A 76 -26.89 -6.79 -15.21
N SER A 77 -25.84 -7.36 -14.61
CA SER A 77 -25.04 -8.43 -15.22
C SER A 77 -25.70 -9.82 -15.11
N LEU A 78 -26.57 -10.02 -14.12
CA LEU A 78 -27.29 -11.29 -13.88
C LEU A 78 -28.71 -11.28 -14.47
N ALA A 79 -29.33 -10.11 -14.61
CA ALA A 79 -30.66 -9.93 -15.19
C ALA A 79 -30.62 -9.63 -16.70
N GLY A 80 -29.43 -9.63 -17.31
CA GLY A 80 -29.19 -9.49 -18.74
C GLY A 80 -28.95 -10.82 -19.43
#